data_AF-A0A3P6RKR2-F1
#
_entry.id   AF-A0A3P6RKR2-F1
#
_cell.length_a   1.000
_cell.length_b   1.000
_cell.length_c   1.000
_cell.angle_alpha   90.00
_cell.angle_beta   90.00
_cell.angle_gamma   90.00
#
_symmetry.space_group_name_H-M   'P 1'
#
loop_
_entity.id
_entity.type
_entity.pdbx_description
1 polymer ?
#
loop_
_entity_poly.entity_id
_entity_poly.type
_entity_poly.pdbx_seq_one_letter_code
_entity_poly.pdbx_strand_id
1 'polypeptide(L)' 'MPVMWHMWIVAGSGNANFYFAVTLIYNVAQIYLMIDLMFAYFRKEADEISASLVTPKTNFVLH' A
#
# COMPACT_ATOMS: atom_id res chain seq x y z
N MET A 1 16.49 16.26 4.43
CA MET A 1 15.94 17.44 3.73
C MET A 1 17.00 18.42 3.16
N PRO A 2 18.18 18.00 2.63
CA PRO A 2 19.05 18.89 1.86
C PRO A 2 18.77 18.84 0.34
N VAL A 3 18.11 17.79 -0.16
CA VAL A 3 17.94 17.55 -1.60
C VAL A 3 17.01 18.54 -2.27
N MET A 4 15.92 18.91 -1.58
CA MET A 4 14.91 19.82 -2.11
C MET A 4 15.41 21.27 -2.16
N TRP A 5 16.14 21.70 -1.12
CA TRP A 5 16.85 22.99 -1.10
C TRP A 5 17.94 23.04 -2.17
N HIS A 6 18.69 21.95 -2.36
CA HIS A 6 19.71 21.86 -3.40
C HIS A 6 19.10 21.89 -4.82
N MET A 7 17.97 21.22 -5.06
CA MET A 7 17.25 21.32 -6.35
C MET A 7 16.72 22.72 -6.63
N TRP A 8 16.35 23.46 -5.58
CA TRP A 8 15.90 24.84 -5.72
C TRP A 8 17.06 25.80 -6.01
N ILE A 9 18.13 25.73 -5.22
CA ILE A 9 19.26 26.68 -5.26
C ILE A 9 20.29 26.33 -6.35
N VAL A 10 20.61 25.04 -6.53
CA VAL A 10 21.71 24.60 -7.42
C VAL A 10 21.20 24.20 -8.81
N ALA A 11 20.08 23.49 -8.90
CA ALA A 11 19.55 23.03 -10.19
C ALA A 11 18.56 24.03 -10.83
N GLY A 12 18.05 25.01 -10.09
CA GLY A 12 17.04 25.97 -10.57
C GLY A 12 15.69 25.35 -10.99
N SER A 13 15.54 24.02 -10.86
CA SER A 13 14.34 23.26 -11.26
C SER A 13 13.32 23.09 -10.14
N GLY A 14 13.65 23.54 -8.92
CA GLY A 14 12.72 23.65 -7.80
C GLY A 14 11.67 24.75 -8.00
N ASN A 15 10.83 24.61 -9.03
CA ASN A 15 9.69 25.48 -9.32
C ASN A 15 8.41 24.89 -8.66
N ALA A 16 7.36 25.68 -8.46
CA ALA A 16 6.08 25.28 -7.89
C ALA A 16 5.52 23.98 -8.49
N ASN A 17 5.65 23.78 -9.81
CA ASN A 17 5.24 22.55 -10.48
C ASN A 17 5.98 21.29 -9.98
N PHE A 18 7.26 21.42 -9.63
CA PHE A 18 8.05 20.30 -9.10
C PHE A 18 7.54 19.90 -7.71
N TYR A 19 7.33 20.87 -6.82
CA TYR A 19 6.79 20.62 -5.48
C TYR A 19 5.37 20.05 -5.53
N PHE A 20 4.55 20.54 -6.47
CA PHE A 20 3.22 20.00 -6.72
C PHE A 20 3.28 18.53 -7.15
N ALA A 21 4.15 18.18 -8.11
CA ALA A 21 4.31 16.80 -8.57
C ALA A 21 4.79 15.86 -7.45
N VAL A 22 5.76 16.28 -6.62
CA VAL A 22 6.24 15.49 -5.47
C VAL A 22 5.11 15.25 -4.47
N THR A 23 4.31 16.28 -4.18
CA THR A 23 3.16 16.17 -3.28
C THR A 23 2.10 15.24 -3.86
N LEU A 24 1.82 15.31 -5.16
CA LEU A 24 0.90 14.43 -5.84
C LEU A 24 1.35 12.96 -5.74
N ILE A 25 2.62 12.67 -6.04
CA ILE A 25 3.18 11.31 -5.95
C ILE A 25 3.08 10.78 -4.52
N TYR A 26 3.38 11.61 -3.52
CA TYR A 26 3.26 11.21 -2.12
C TYR A 26 1.81 10.83 -1.75
N ASN A 27 0.83 11.63 -2.16
CA ASN A 27 -0.59 11.32 -1.92
C ASN A 27 -1.01 10.03 -2.66
N VAL A 28 -0.59 9.86 -3.92
CA VAL A 28 -0.88 8.63 -4.69
C VAL A 28 -0.26 7.41 -4.02
N ALA A 29 0.99 7.50 -3.54
CA ALA A 29 1.65 6.42 -2.82
C ALA A 29 0.92 6.06 -1.52
N GLN A 30 0.44 7.06 -0.77
CA GLN A 30 -0.36 6.81 0.44
C GLN A 30 -1.69 6.09 0.12
N ILE A 31 -2.40 6.51 -0.93
CA ILE A 31 -3.63 5.86 -1.38
C ILE A 31 -3.35 4.41 -1.79
N TYR A 32 -2.29 4.19 -2.57
CA TYR A 32 -1.91 2.85 -3.02
C TYR A 32 -1.58 1.93 -1.84
N LEU A 33 -0.81 2.43 -0.87
CA LEU A 33 -0.47 1.68 0.34
C LEU A 33 -1.71 1.35 1.19
N MET A 34 -2.67 2.27 1.30
CA MET A 34 -3.95 1.98 1.97
C MET A 34 -4.75 0.90 1.25
N ILE A 35 -4.81 0.95 -0.09
CA ILE A 35 -5.51 -0.07 -0.90
C ILE A 35 -4.85 -1.44 -0.72
N ASP A 36 -3.52 -1.50 -0.77
CA ASP A 36 -2.78 -2.75 -0.59
C ASP A 36 -3.04 -3.36 0.79
N LEU A 37 -3.06 -2.54 1.85
CA LEU A 37 -3.40 -2.98 3.21
C LEU A 37 -4.84 -3.49 3.30
N MET A 38 -5.80 -2.77 2.73
CA MET A 38 -7.21 -3.20 2.70
C MET A 38 -7.36 -4.51 1.93
N PHE A 39 -6.70 -4.65 0.78
CA PHE A 39 -6.75 -5.87 -0.02
C PHE A 39 -6.14 -7.06 0.73
N ALA A 40 -4.99 -6.86 1.39
CA ALA A 40 -4.37 -7.87 2.23
C ALA A 40 -5.28 -8.28 3.39
N TYR A 41 -6.00 -7.34 4.00
CA TYR A 41 -6.97 -7.62 5.05
C TYR A 41 -8.12 -8.50 4.55
N PHE A 42 -8.78 -8.13 3.44
CA PHE A 42 -9.86 -8.93 2.85
C PHE A 42 -9.39 -10.31 2.39
N ARG A 43 -8.16 -10.41 1.87
CA ARG A 43 -7.54 -11.68 1.51
C ARG A 43 -7.41 -12.59 2.73
N LYS A 44 -6.97 -12.07 3.87
CA LYS A 44 -6.87 -12.85 5.12
C LYS A 44 -8.23 -13.33 5.60
N GLU A 45 -9.25 -12.48 5.59
CA GLU A 45 -10.61 -12.89 5.99
C GLU A 45 -11.15 -13.98 5.05
N ALA A 46 -10.95 -13.86 3.74
CA ALA A 46 -11.34 -14.88 2.78
C ALA A 46 -10.60 -16.21 3.00
N ASP A 47 -9.30 -16.15 3.28
CA ASP A 47 -8.49 -17.34 3.58
C ASP A 47 -8.96 -18.00 4.90
N GLU A 48 -9.28 -17.23 5.94
CA GLU A 48 -9.83 -17.74 7.21
C GLU A 48 -11.19 -18.42 7.03
N ILE A 49 -12.09 -17.81 6.25
CA ILE A 49 -13.38 -18.42 5.91
C ILE A 49 -13.16 -19.74 5.16
N SER A 50 -12.26 -19.75 4.17
CA SER A 50 -11.97 -20.96 3.41
C SER A 50 -11.40 -22.08 4.30
N ALA A 51 -10.53 -21.75 5.24
CA ALA A 51 -9.98 -22.70 6.21
C ALA A 51 -11.10 -23.29 7.08
N SER A 52 -12.03 -22.47 7.56
CA SER A 52 -13.15 -22.91 8.40
C SER A 52 -14.08 -23.92 7.71
N LEU A 53 -14.19 -23.87 6.38
CA LEU A 53 -14.99 -24.82 5.59
C LEU A 53 -14.28 -26.15 5.37
N VAL A 54 -12.94 -26.18 5.41
CA VAL A 54 -12.13 -27.39 5.26
C VAL A 54 -12.03 -28.18 6.57
N THR A 55 -12.04 -27.49 7.72
CA THR A 55 -11.98 -28.09 9.06
C THR A 55 -13.09 -29.13 9.36
N PRO A 56 -14.37 -28.93 8.99
CA PRO A 56 -15.38 -29.96 9.17
C PRO A 56 -15.14 -31.19 8.27
N LYS A 57 -14.74 -31.01 7.00
CA LYS A 57 -14.51 -32.14 6.07
C LYS A 57 -13.34 -33.03 6.52
N THR A 58 -12.32 -32.46 7.15
CA THR A 58 -11.13 -33.20 7.62
C THR A 58 -11.38 -33.99 8.91
N ASN A 59 -12.26 -33.50 9.81
CA ASN A 59 -12.64 -34.24 11.02
C ASN A 59 -13.44 -35.53 10.75
N PHE A 60 -14.19 -35.60 9.64
CA PHE A 60 -14.91 -36.82 9.25
C PHE A 60 -14.04 -37.89 8.59
N VAL A 61 -12.83 -37.56 8.15
CA VAL A 61 -11.90 -38.52 7.50
C VAL A 61 -10.96 -39.17 8.52
N LEU A 62 -10.84 -38.59 9.72
CA LEU A 62 -9.92 -39.04 10.78
C LEU A 62 -10.60 -39.92 11.85
N HIS A 63 -11.86 -40.32 11.66
CA HIS A 63 -12.61 -41.22 12.54
C HIS A 63 -13.06 -42.49 11.81
#